data_AF-A0ABD1AHW5-F1
#
_entry.id   AF-A0ABD1AHW5-F1
#
_cell.length_a   1.000
_cell.length_b   1.000
_cell.length_c   1.000
_cell.angle_alpha   90.00
_cell.angle_beta   90.00
_cell.angle_gamma   90.00
#
_symmetry.space_group_name_H-M   'P 1'
#
loop_
_entity.id
_entity.type
_entity.pdbx_description
1 polymer ?
#
loop_
_entity_poly.entity_id
_entity_poly.type
_entity_poly.pdbx_seq_one_letter_code
_entity_poly.pdbx_strand_id
1 'polypeptide(L)'
;MADYHFVYKDIEGASTQWDDIQRKLGNLPEKAPAFKPPAYTPAQDESSAPKDQAWFDKKTEEELEDLEDDKDLDDDRFLEEYRKKRLSELREAAKVKRYGTVIPISGSDFVREVTQASAEDWVVVCLYKDGFAECSLLLRCLDELASRYPATKFVKIISTDCIPNYPDCNLPTLLVYHHGAIKGTHVGLKSFGRRCTTESVALLLCQSEPVLNDGKGGDDDSSREAVMAGVRRQFIERVVRDHEDKDNDDDGYNSD
;
A
#
# COMPACT_ATOMS: atom_id res chain seq x y z
N MET A 1 -21.22 73.39 -55.18
CA MET A 1 -20.56 72.10 -54.91
C MET A 1 -20.16 72.12 -53.44
N ALA A 2 -20.70 71.23 -52.61
CA ALA A 2 -20.32 71.14 -51.21
C ALA A 2 -19.03 70.30 -51.13
N ASP A 3 -17.98 70.88 -50.57
CA ASP A 3 -16.66 70.26 -50.45
C ASP A 3 -16.64 69.42 -49.17
N TYR A 4 -16.72 68.09 -49.32
CA TYR A 4 -16.72 67.16 -48.18
C TYR A 4 -15.29 66.81 -47.80
N HIS A 5 -14.83 67.30 -46.64
CA HIS A 5 -13.52 66.95 -46.09
C HIS A 5 -13.63 65.65 -45.28
N PHE A 6 -13.04 64.56 -45.78
CA PHE A 6 -12.99 63.28 -45.09
C PHE A 6 -11.84 63.26 -44.07
N VAL A 7 -12.15 63.10 -42.78
CA VAL A 7 -11.16 62.85 -41.73
C VAL A 7 -11.15 61.35 -41.45
N TYR A 8 -10.09 60.65 -41.87
CA TYR A 8 -9.89 59.25 -41.53
C TYR A 8 -9.38 59.14 -40.09
N LYS A 9 -10.03 58.29 -39.29
CA LYS A 9 -9.58 57.91 -37.94
C LYS A 9 -8.99 56.50 -37.98
N ASP A 10 -7.78 56.35 -37.47
CA ASP A 10 -7.16 55.07 -37.16
C ASP A 10 -7.55 54.56 -35.75
N ILE A 11 -7.31 53.27 -35.54
CA ILE A 11 -7.85 52.44 -34.44
C ILE A 11 -7.27 52.86 -33.06
N GLU A 12 -6.17 53.61 -33.03
CA GLU A 12 -5.46 54.01 -31.80
C GLU A 12 -5.67 55.47 -31.38
N GLY A 13 -6.65 56.16 -31.97
CA GLY A 13 -6.98 57.53 -31.59
C GLY A 13 -6.22 58.56 -32.42
N ALA A 14 -7.00 59.25 -33.26
CA ALA A 14 -6.55 60.19 -34.26
C ALA A 14 -5.60 61.28 -33.72
N SER A 15 -4.43 61.40 -34.32
CA SER A 15 -3.74 62.68 -34.40
C SER A 15 -3.94 63.23 -35.80
N THR A 16 -4.52 64.42 -35.90
CA THR A 16 -4.62 65.10 -37.19
C THR A 16 -3.23 65.62 -37.59
N GLN A 17 -3.00 65.86 -38.88
CA GLN A 17 -1.77 66.53 -39.33
C GLN A 17 -1.56 67.88 -38.61
N TRP A 18 -2.64 68.53 -38.19
CA TRP A 18 -2.61 69.76 -37.39
C TRP A 18 -2.04 69.53 -35.98
N ASP A 19 -2.41 68.45 -35.31
CA ASP A 19 -1.92 68.12 -33.96
C ASP A 19 -0.42 67.83 -33.96
N ASP A 20 0.08 67.19 -35.02
CA ASP A 20 1.49 66.85 -35.16
C ASP A 20 2.34 68.10 -35.48
N ILE A 21 1.79 69.05 -36.26
CA ILE A 21 2.40 70.35 -36.49
C ILE A 21 2.44 71.17 -35.19
N GLN A 22 1.36 71.18 -34.40
CA GLN A 22 1.30 71.90 -33.11
C GLN A 22 2.28 71.31 -32.08
N ARG A 23 2.45 69.98 -32.04
CA ARG A 23 3.51 69.33 -31.24
C ARG A 23 4.90 69.73 -31.67
N LYS A 24 5.17 69.76 -32.98
CA LYS A 24 6.48 70.16 -33.53
C LYS A 24 6.82 71.63 -33.26
N LEU A 25 5.81 72.49 -33.20
CA LEU A 25 5.94 73.91 -32.84
C LEU A 25 6.01 74.13 -31.30
N GLY A 26 5.85 73.08 -30.49
CA GLY A 26 5.96 73.13 -29.03
C GLY A 26 4.70 73.61 -28.29
N ASN A 27 3.58 73.76 -28.99
CA ASN A 27 2.32 74.23 -28.40
C ASN A 27 1.48 73.11 -27.75
N LEU A 28 1.80 71.84 -28.05
CA LEU A 28 1.05 70.68 -27.57
C LEU A 28 2.04 69.65 -26.98
N PRO A 29 1.70 68.95 -25.88
CA PRO A 29 2.57 67.93 -25.28
C PRO A 29 2.81 66.72 -26.20
N GLU A 30 3.96 66.05 -26.02
CA GLU A 30 4.34 64.86 -26.78
C GLU A 30 3.32 63.72 -26.66
N LYS A 31 3.10 62.96 -27.75
CA LYS A 31 2.12 61.86 -27.78
C LYS A 31 2.60 60.74 -26.86
N ALA A 32 1.69 60.18 -26.05
CA ALA A 32 1.98 58.98 -25.28
C ALA A 32 2.43 57.83 -26.20
N PRO A 33 3.44 57.03 -25.80
CA PRO A 33 3.90 55.91 -26.60
C PRO A 33 2.76 54.90 -26.80
N ALA A 34 2.66 54.36 -28.02
CA ALA A 34 1.64 53.37 -28.35
C ALA A 34 1.76 52.15 -27.42
N PHE A 35 0.64 51.72 -26.86
CA PHE A 35 0.57 50.55 -25.99
C PHE A 35 0.89 49.30 -26.81
N LYS A 36 2.01 48.63 -26.51
CA LYS A 36 2.35 47.33 -27.08
C LYS A 36 2.04 46.26 -26.03
N PRO A 37 1.08 45.34 -26.26
CA PRO A 37 0.89 44.22 -25.36
C PRO A 37 2.19 43.38 -25.28
N PRO A 38 2.47 42.74 -24.14
CA PRO A 38 3.61 41.84 -24.02
C PRO A 38 3.53 40.73 -25.07
N ALA A 39 4.69 40.24 -25.51
CA ALA A 39 4.76 39.10 -26.43
C ALA A 39 3.96 37.93 -25.86
N TYR A 40 3.07 37.35 -26.67
CA TYR A 40 2.26 36.20 -26.29
C TYR A 40 3.18 35.07 -25.80
N THR A 41 2.97 34.63 -24.56
CA THR A 41 3.55 33.40 -24.03
C THR A 41 2.39 32.40 -23.92
N PRO A 42 2.44 31.25 -24.61
CA PRO A 42 1.42 30.22 -24.43
C PRO A 42 1.43 29.77 -22.97
N ALA A 43 0.24 29.59 -22.39
CA ALA A 43 0.11 29.03 -21.06
C ALA A 43 0.82 27.66 -21.04
N GLN A 44 1.61 27.40 -20.00
CA GLN A 44 2.14 26.05 -19.78
C GLN A 44 0.97 25.15 -19.41
N ASP A 45 0.41 24.45 -20.41
CA ASP A 45 -0.52 23.35 -20.14
C ASP A 45 0.22 22.27 -19.34
N GLU A 46 -0.36 21.82 -18.22
CA GLU A 46 0.20 20.73 -17.41
C GLU A 46 0.40 19.44 -18.22
N SER A 47 -0.30 19.27 -19.34
CA SER A 47 -0.14 18.13 -20.25
C SER A 47 1.18 18.12 -21.02
N SER A 48 1.88 19.26 -21.11
CA SER A 48 3.16 19.40 -21.80
C SER A 48 4.36 19.18 -20.87
N ALA A 49 4.15 18.81 -19.62
CA ALA A 49 5.22 18.47 -18.70
C ALA A 49 5.95 17.18 -19.16
N PRO A 50 7.29 17.09 -19.02
CA PRO A 50 8.03 15.88 -19.36
C PRO A 50 7.51 14.68 -18.56
N LYS A 51 7.13 13.60 -19.27
CA LYS A 51 6.65 12.34 -18.68
C LYS A 51 7.85 11.49 -18.19
N ASP A 52 8.58 12.01 -17.21
CA ASP A 52 9.78 11.38 -16.64
C ASP A 52 9.44 10.27 -15.62
N GLN A 53 10.43 9.53 -15.11
CA GLN A 53 10.23 8.45 -14.11
C GLN A 53 9.40 8.87 -12.88
N ALA A 54 9.67 10.06 -12.34
CA ALA A 54 8.95 10.59 -11.17
C ALA A 54 7.47 10.89 -11.45
N TRP A 55 7.09 11.02 -12.73
CA TRP A 55 5.70 11.15 -13.14
C TRP A 55 5.00 9.79 -13.09
N PHE A 56 5.64 8.74 -13.61
CA PHE A 56 5.14 7.36 -13.52
C PHE A 56 5.03 6.85 -12.07
N ASP A 57 5.95 7.27 -11.19
CA ASP A 57 5.90 6.91 -9.76
C ASP A 57 4.65 7.41 -9.02
N LYS A 58 3.99 8.44 -9.53
CA LYS A 58 2.78 9.02 -8.94
C LYS A 58 1.49 8.42 -9.48
N LYS A 59 1.58 7.62 -10.55
CA LYS A 59 0.42 7.07 -11.25
C LYS A 59 -0.09 5.78 -10.60
N THR A 60 -1.40 5.58 -10.65
CA THR A 60 -2.04 4.34 -10.20
C THR A 60 -1.92 3.24 -11.26
N GLU A 61 -2.22 1.99 -10.89
CA GLU A 61 -2.20 0.86 -11.82
C GLU A 61 -3.13 1.09 -13.03
N GLU A 62 -4.37 1.56 -12.80
CA GLU A 62 -5.33 1.85 -13.88
C GLU A 62 -4.82 2.96 -14.82
N GLU A 63 -4.29 4.05 -14.25
CA GLU A 63 -3.74 5.14 -15.06
C GLU A 63 -2.51 4.71 -15.85
N LEU A 64 -1.69 3.81 -15.30
CA LEU A 64 -0.57 3.23 -16.01
C LEU A 64 -1.07 2.40 -17.17
N GLU A 65 -2.08 1.54 -16.99
CA GLU A 65 -2.67 0.71 -18.07
C GLU A 65 -3.21 1.56 -19.24
N ASP A 66 -3.97 2.61 -18.95
CA ASP A 66 -4.54 3.53 -19.96
C ASP A 66 -3.47 4.18 -20.85
N LEU A 67 -2.24 4.34 -20.34
CA LEU A 67 -1.11 4.92 -21.07
C LEU A 67 -0.43 3.93 -22.03
N GLU A 68 -0.90 2.69 -22.14
CA GLU A 68 -0.38 1.72 -23.12
C GLU A 68 -0.63 2.16 -24.57
N ASP A 69 -1.74 2.86 -24.81
CA ASP A 69 -2.11 3.32 -26.15
C ASP A 69 -1.57 4.74 -26.47
N ASP A 70 -0.75 5.32 -25.59
CA ASP A 70 -0.21 6.68 -25.74
C ASP A 70 1.01 6.68 -26.66
N LYS A 71 0.80 7.10 -27.91
CA LYS A 71 1.83 7.15 -28.96
C LYS A 71 3.03 8.01 -28.62
N ASP A 72 2.87 9.03 -27.77
CA ASP A 72 3.97 9.91 -27.38
C ASP A 72 4.95 9.21 -26.42
N LEU A 73 4.51 8.11 -25.78
CA LEU A 73 5.32 7.30 -24.86
C LEU A 73 6.04 6.14 -25.56
N ASP A 74 5.49 5.63 -26.67
CA ASP A 74 6.08 4.55 -27.47
C ASP A 74 7.38 4.95 -28.19
N ASP A 75 7.60 6.25 -28.40
CA ASP A 75 8.80 6.76 -29.07
C ASP A 75 10.08 6.60 -28.23
N ASP A 76 9.95 6.46 -26.91
CA ASP A 76 11.08 6.22 -26.00
C ASP A 76 11.00 4.84 -25.35
N ARG A 77 11.74 3.89 -25.92
CA ARG A 77 11.88 2.52 -25.43
C ARG A 77 12.24 2.45 -23.93
N PHE A 78 12.99 3.40 -23.41
CA PHE A 78 13.37 3.41 -21.99
C PHE A 78 12.17 3.72 -21.07
N LEU A 79 11.31 4.66 -21.47
CA LEU A 79 10.11 5.02 -20.72
C LEU A 79 9.07 3.90 -20.77
N GLU A 80 8.94 3.21 -21.91
CA GLU A 80 8.07 2.05 -22.05
C GLU A 80 8.49 0.89 -21.11
N GLU A 81 9.78 0.54 -21.11
CA GLU A 81 10.34 -0.49 -20.21
C GLU A 81 10.15 -0.10 -18.74
N TYR A 82 10.32 1.19 -18.38
CA TYR A 82 10.08 1.67 -17.03
C TYR A 82 8.60 1.60 -16.62
N ARG A 83 7.67 2.05 -17.48
CA ARG A 83 6.22 1.93 -17.26
C ARG A 83 5.83 0.48 -16.99
N LYS A 84 6.24 -0.44 -17.87
CA LYS A 84 5.98 -1.88 -17.74
C LYS A 84 6.53 -2.43 -16.43
N LYS A 85 7.76 -2.05 -16.06
CA LYS A 85 8.37 -2.45 -14.80
C LYS A 85 7.58 -1.95 -13.59
N ARG A 86 7.20 -0.67 -13.55
CA ARG A 86 6.39 -0.12 -12.45
C ARG A 86 5.02 -0.77 -12.37
N LEU A 87 4.36 -0.98 -13.50
CA LEU A 87 3.08 -1.70 -13.55
C LEU A 87 3.21 -3.13 -13.01
N SER A 88 4.28 -3.86 -13.37
CA SER A 88 4.52 -5.19 -12.80
C SER A 88 4.79 -5.15 -11.29
N GLU A 89 5.55 -4.16 -10.80
CA GLU A 89 5.81 -4.00 -9.37
C GLU A 89 4.53 -3.68 -8.59
N LEU A 90 3.66 -2.81 -9.12
CA LEU A 90 2.35 -2.52 -8.51
C LEU A 90 1.47 -3.77 -8.48
N ARG A 91 1.41 -4.52 -9.58
CA ARG A 91 0.66 -5.79 -9.68
C ARG A 91 1.15 -6.82 -8.67
N GLU A 92 2.45 -6.98 -8.56
CA GLU A 92 3.07 -7.89 -7.59
C GLU A 92 2.76 -7.43 -6.16
N ALA A 93 2.94 -6.15 -5.85
CA ALA A 93 2.61 -5.61 -4.54
C ALA A 93 1.11 -5.77 -4.19
N ALA A 94 0.21 -5.64 -5.16
CA ALA A 94 -1.23 -5.85 -4.99
C ALA A 94 -1.57 -7.32 -4.73
N LYS A 95 -0.94 -8.26 -5.46
CA LYS A 95 -1.08 -9.71 -5.21
C LYS A 95 -0.64 -10.11 -3.80
N VAL A 96 0.30 -9.37 -3.21
CA VAL A 96 0.79 -9.65 -1.87
C VAL A 96 -0.08 -9.03 -0.77
N LYS A 97 -1.05 -8.17 -1.08
CA LYS A 97 -2.00 -7.62 -0.09
C LYS A 97 -3.42 -8.21 -0.24
N ARG A 98 -3.53 -9.49 -0.61
CA ARG A 98 -4.82 -10.14 -0.89
C ARG A 98 -5.63 -10.50 0.36
N TYR A 99 -4.98 -10.68 1.49
CA TYR A 99 -5.62 -11.09 2.75
C TYR A 99 -5.57 -9.96 3.78
N GLY A 100 -6.02 -10.23 5.00
CA GLY A 100 -6.10 -9.20 6.05
C GLY A 100 -6.96 -9.59 7.26
N THR A 101 -7.72 -10.67 7.16
CA THR A 101 -8.60 -11.18 8.21
C THR A 101 -8.56 -12.71 8.25
N VAL A 102 -8.97 -13.30 9.37
CA VAL A 102 -9.11 -14.76 9.48
C VAL A 102 -10.45 -15.19 8.87
N ILE A 103 -10.39 -15.95 7.79
CA ILE A 103 -11.58 -16.35 7.01
C ILE A 103 -12.14 -17.67 7.58
N PRO A 104 -13.41 -17.72 8.01
CA PRO A 104 -14.06 -18.98 8.36
C PRO A 104 -14.34 -19.81 7.09
N ILE A 105 -13.99 -21.09 7.11
CA ILE A 105 -14.22 -22.00 5.99
C ILE A 105 -14.98 -23.26 6.47
N SER A 106 -15.73 -23.87 5.56
CA SER A 106 -16.37 -25.18 5.77
C SER A 106 -15.48 -26.33 5.28
N GLY A 107 -15.83 -27.57 5.65
CA GLY A 107 -15.13 -28.76 5.15
C GLY A 107 -15.11 -28.87 3.62
N SER A 108 -16.19 -28.47 2.93
CA SER A 108 -16.25 -28.46 1.46
C SER A 108 -15.34 -27.42 0.82
N ASP A 109 -15.05 -26.33 1.52
CA ASP A 109 -14.19 -25.26 1.01
C ASP A 109 -12.70 -25.58 1.21
N PHE A 110 -12.35 -26.56 2.06
CA PHE A 110 -10.97 -26.86 2.45
C PHE A 110 -10.02 -27.03 1.26
N VAL A 111 -10.43 -27.79 0.24
CA VAL A 111 -9.57 -28.05 -0.93
C VAL A 111 -9.27 -26.77 -1.70
N ARG A 112 -10.27 -25.91 -1.91
CA ARG A 112 -10.11 -24.65 -2.65
C ARG A 112 -9.32 -23.64 -1.81
N GLU A 113 -9.73 -23.47 -0.56
CA GLU A 113 -9.23 -22.39 0.29
C GLU A 113 -7.88 -22.68 0.92
N VAL A 114 -7.52 -23.97 1.08
CA VAL A 114 -6.25 -24.42 1.66
C VAL A 114 -5.38 -25.07 0.60
N THR A 115 -5.80 -26.20 0.01
CA THR A 115 -4.91 -26.98 -0.87
C THR A 115 -4.55 -26.22 -2.14
N GLN A 116 -5.53 -25.67 -2.87
CA GLN A 116 -5.30 -24.91 -4.10
C GLN A 116 -4.66 -23.55 -3.83
N ALA A 117 -5.15 -22.81 -2.83
CA ALA A 117 -4.56 -21.52 -2.45
C ALA A 117 -3.09 -21.67 -2.00
N SER A 118 -2.74 -22.78 -1.35
CA SER A 118 -1.37 -23.03 -0.91
C SER A 118 -0.38 -23.30 -2.05
N ALA A 119 -0.82 -23.39 -3.31
CA ALA A 119 0.09 -23.57 -4.45
C ALA A 119 1.05 -22.38 -4.59
N GLU A 120 0.54 -21.17 -4.38
CA GLU A 120 1.27 -19.90 -4.52
C GLU A 120 1.47 -19.18 -3.18
N ASP A 121 0.50 -19.25 -2.27
CA ASP A 121 0.53 -18.50 -1.02
C ASP A 121 0.77 -19.37 0.21
N TRP A 122 1.25 -18.78 1.30
CA TRP A 122 1.26 -19.43 2.61
C TRP A 122 -0.15 -19.45 3.19
N VAL A 123 -0.63 -20.63 3.60
CA VAL A 123 -1.94 -20.79 4.23
C VAL A 123 -1.80 -21.35 5.64
N VAL A 124 -2.31 -20.60 6.62
CA VAL A 124 -2.36 -20.98 8.03
C VAL A 124 -3.80 -21.35 8.39
N VAL A 125 -4.01 -22.60 8.78
CA VAL A 125 -5.32 -23.16 9.13
C VAL A 125 -5.40 -23.38 10.64
N CYS A 126 -6.37 -22.75 11.29
CA CYS A 126 -6.69 -23.00 12.70
C CYS A 126 -7.88 -23.95 12.82
N LEU A 127 -7.63 -25.16 13.30
CA LEU A 127 -8.68 -26.09 13.73
C LEU A 127 -9.09 -25.73 15.15
N TYR A 128 -10.36 -25.35 15.30
CA TYR A 128 -10.90 -24.90 16.58
C TYR A 128 -12.25 -25.57 16.90
N LYS A 129 -12.73 -25.34 18.12
CA LYS A 129 -14.08 -25.69 18.54
C LYS A 129 -14.57 -24.65 19.54
N ASP A 130 -15.83 -24.28 19.43
CA ASP A 130 -16.43 -23.31 20.35
C ASP A 130 -16.48 -23.85 21.78
N GLY A 131 -16.40 -22.95 22.76
CA GLY A 131 -16.40 -23.29 24.19
C GLY A 131 -15.02 -23.58 24.79
N PHE A 132 -13.97 -23.71 23.98
CA PHE A 132 -12.59 -23.89 24.45
C PHE A 132 -11.89 -22.53 24.56
N ALA A 133 -11.52 -22.12 25.77
CA ALA A 133 -10.85 -20.85 26.03
C ALA A 133 -9.52 -20.73 25.26
N GLU A 134 -8.79 -21.85 25.13
CA GLU A 134 -7.53 -21.92 24.39
C GLU A 134 -7.70 -21.59 22.90
N CYS A 135 -8.80 -22.04 22.30
CA CYS A 135 -9.14 -21.72 20.91
C CYS A 135 -9.41 -20.23 20.72
N SER A 136 -10.20 -19.64 21.63
CA SER A 136 -10.52 -18.21 21.61
C SER A 136 -9.28 -17.33 21.74
N LEU A 137 -8.31 -17.75 22.55
CA LEU A 137 -7.04 -17.04 22.71
C LEU A 137 -6.22 -17.06 21.42
N LEU A 138 -6.02 -18.24 20.83
CA LEU A 138 -5.24 -18.35 19.59
C LEU A 138 -5.90 -17.60 18.43
N LEU A 139 -7.23 -17.68 18.30
CA LEU A 139 -7.97 -16.97 17.26
C LEU A 139 -7.79 -15.46 17.35
N ARG A 140 -7.79 -14.87 18.55
CA ARG A 140 -7.49 -13.43 18.73
C ARG A 140 -6.09 -13.07 18.24
N CYS A 141 -5.09 -13.89 18.57
CA CYS A 141 -3.73 -13.68 18.08
C CYS A 141 -3.67 -13.77 16.54
N LEU A 142 -4.38 -14.72 15.94
CA LEU A 142 -4.42 -14.87 14.48
C LEU A 142 -5.14 -13.71 13.79
N ASP A 143 -6.20 -13.14 14.39
CA ASP A 143 -6.85 -11.94 13.86
C ASP A 143 -5.89 -10.74 13.80
N GLU A 144 -5.09 -10.54 14.86
CA GLU A 144 -4.04 -9.52 14.86
C GLU A 144 -2.98 -9.79 13.79
N LEU A 145 -2.51 -11.03 13.64
CA LEU A 145 -1.51 -11.39 12.64
C LEU A 145 -2.04 -11.25 11.21
N ALA A 146 -3.28 -11.64 10.95
CA ALA A 146 -3.89 -11.51 9.63
C ALA A 146 -3.90 -10.05 9.15
N SER A 147 -4.19 -9.10 10.06
CA SER A 147 -4.17 -7.68 9.72
C SER A 147 -2.76 -7.13 9.43
N ARG A 148 -1.72 -7.72 10.06
CA ARG A 148 -0.32 -7.29 9.91
C ARG A 148 0.34 -7.91 8.68
N TYR A 149 -0.06 -9.12 8.29
CA TYR A 149 0.57 -9.91 7.23
C TYR A 149 -0.46 -10.29 6.15
N PRO A 150 -0.89 -9.32 5.31
CA PRO A 150 -1.92 -9.55 4.29
C PRO A 150 -1.43 -10.43 3.12
N ALA A 151 -0.14 -10.78 3.09
CA ALA A 151 0.45 -11.76 2.18
C ALA A 151 0.06 -13.20 2.51
N THR A 152 -0.23 -13.45 3.78
CA THR A 152 -0.46 -14.79 4.31
C THR A 152 -1.95 -15.00 4.51
N LYS A 153 -2.44 -16.14 4.01
CA LYS A 153 -3.85 -16.49 4.17
C LYS A 153 -4.07 -17.14 5.52
N PHE A 154 -4.90 -16.54 6.36
CA PHE A 154 -5.35 -17.13 7.62
C PHE A 154 -6.78 -17.63 7.50
N VAL A 155 -7.00 -18.90 7.83
CA VAL A 155 -8.34 -19.51 7.81
C VAL A 155 -8.62 -20.23 9.13
N LYS A 156 -9.90 -20.32 9.48
CA LYS A 156 -10.37 -21.10 10.63
C LYS A 156 -11.46 -22.08 10.20
N ILE A 157 -11.43 -23.27 10.77
CA ILE A 157 -12.40 -24.33 10.50
C ILE A 157 -12.73 -25.07 11.78
N ILE A 158 -13.99 -25.49 11.91
CA ILE A 158 -14.39 -26.36 13.02
C ILE A 158 -13.62 -27.68 12.88
N SER A 159 -12.97 -28.10 13.95
CA SER A 159 -12.09 -29.28 13.97
C SER A 159 -12.76 -30.55 13.41
N THR A 160 -14.03 -30.79 13.76
CA THR A 160 -14.81 -31.93 13.28
C THR A 160 -15.24 -31.82 11.82
N ASP A 161 -15.34 -30.61 11.26
CA ASP A 161 -15.65 -30.37 9.86
C ASP A 161 -14.42 -30.63 8.97
N CYS A 162 -13.23 -30.38 9.52
CA CYS A 162 -11.97 -30.67 8.85
C CYS A 162 -11.58 -32.15 8.97
N ILE A 163 -11.65 -32.71 10.18
CA ILE A 163 -11.24 -34.09 10.48
C ILE A 163 -12.33 -34.74 11.36
N PRO A 164 -13.03 -35.77 10.86
CA PRO A 164 -14.04 -36.48 11.64
C PRO A 164 -13.45 -37.05 12.94
N ASN A 165 -14.15 -36.85 14.07
CA ASN A 165 -13.74 -37.30 15.40
C ASN A 165 -12.35 -36.77 15.86
N TYR A 166 -11.98 -35.55 15.45
CA TYR A 166 -10.75 -34.92 15.93
C TYR A 166 -10.76 -34.79 17.47
N PRO A 167 -9.70 -35.22 18.19
CA PRO A 167 -9.68 -35.17 19.65
C PRO A 167 -9.68 -33.74 20.19
N ASP A 168 -10.61 -33.44 21.11
CA ASP A 168 -10.72 -32.12 21.73
C ASP A 168 -9.46 -31.73 22.52
N CYS A 169 -8.71 -32.70 23.06
CA CYS A 169 -7.44 -32.45 23.77
C CYS A 169 -6.31 -31.92 22.87
N ASN A 170 -6.47 -32.03 21.55
CA ASN A 170 -5.52 -31.50 20.58
C ASN A 170 -5.86 -30.05 20.18
N LEU A 171 -6.99 -29.51 20.63
CA LEU A 171 -7.41 -28.16 20.27
C LEU A 171 -6.74 -27.09 21.15
N PRO A 172 -6.43 -25.91 20.58
CA PRO A 172 -6.46 -25.59 19.15
C PRO A 172 -5.31 -26.26 18.39
N THR A 173 -5.49 -26.53 17.10
CA THR A 173 -4.40 -27.03 16.23
C THR A 173 -4.17 -26.07 15.07
N LEU A 174 -2.91 -25.69 14.87
CA LEU A 174 -2.48 -24.84 13.76
C LEU A 174 -1.75 -25.68 12.71
N LEU A 175 -2.23 -25.64 11.48
CA LEU A 175 -1.60 -26.28 10.32
C LEU A 175 -1.06 -25.21 9.38
N VAL A 176 0.17 -25.39 8.92
CA VAL A 176 0.81 -24.49 7.95
C VAL A 176 0.96 -25.24 6.63
N TYR A 177 0.38 -24.70 5.56
CA TYR A 177 0.41 -25.24 4.21
C TYR A 177 1.18 -24.32 3.27
N HIS A 178 1.99 -24.92 2.39
CA HIS A 178 2.66 -24.25 1.27
C HIS A 178 3.04 -25.26 0.20
N HIS A 179 2.94 -24.86 -1.07
CA HIS A 179 3.03 -25.71 -2.26
C HIS A 179 2.21 -27.01 -2.17
N GLY A 180 0.97 -26.92 -1.70
CA GLY A 180 0.06 -28.07 -1.61
C GLY A 180 0.40 -29.10 -0.52
N ALA A 181 1.41 -28.83 0.31
CA ALA A 181 1.88 -29.74 1.36
C ALA A 181 1.85 -29.07 2.74
N ILE A 182 1.69 -29.89 3.78
CA ILE A 182 1.84 -29.45 5.17
C ILE A 182 3.32 -29.22 5.45
N LYS A 183 3.65 -28.02 5.91
CA LYS A 183 5.00 -27.61 6.35
C LYS A 183 5.15 -27.67 7.87
N GLY A 184 4.08 -27.37 8.59
CA GLY A 184 4.08 -27.31 10.06
C GLY A 184 2.76 -27.77 10.66
N THR A 185 2.83 -28.36 11.84
CA THR A 185 1.67 -28.73 12.64
C THR A 185 1.97 -28.45 14.11
N HIS A 186 1.14 -27.62 14.73
CA HIS A 186 1.29 -27.22 16.12
C HIS A 186 0.00 -27.55 16.88
N VAL A 187 0.10 -28.48 17.81
CA VAL A 187 -1.05 -29.02 18.55
C VAL A 187 -1.09 -28.42 19.95
N GLY A 188 -2.24 -27.86 20.31
CA GLY A 188 -2.48 -27.17 21.58
C GLY A 188 -1.68 -25.87 21.74
N LEU A 189 -1.80 -25.24 22.91
CA LEU A 189 -1.13 -23.97 23.18
C LEU A 189 0.33 -24.10 23.66
N LYS A 190 0.77 -25.30 24.01
CA LYS A 190 2.10 -25.53 24.62
C LYS A 190 3.24 -25.07 23.71
N SER A 191 3.06 -25.20 22.40
CA SER A 191 4.05 -24.77 21.39
C SER A 191 4.21 -23.25 21.31
N PHE A 192 3.23 -22.46 21.78
CA PHE A 192 3.25 -20.99 21.74
C PHE A 192 3.70 -20.36 23.08
N GLY A 193 4.21 -21.18 24.02
CA GLY A 193 4.71 -20.71 25.31
C GLY A 193 3.61 -20.46 26.36
N ARG A 194 4.03 -20.03 27.56
CA ARG A 194 3.19 -20.03 28.78
C ARG A 194 1.95 -19.13 28.72
N ARG A 195 1.96 -18.04 27.92
CA ARG A 195 0.84 -17.08 27.84
C ARG A 195 0.26 -16.90 26.43
N CYS A 196 0.68 -17.68 25.44
CA CYS A 196 0.25 -17.60 24.02
C CYS A 196 -0.08 -16.16 23.57
N THR A 197 0.95 -15.36 23.29
CA THR A 197 0.81 -14.00 22.78
C THR A 197 0.94 -13.94 21.27
N THR A 198 0.43 -12.87 20.65
CA THR A 198 0.54 -12.62 19.21
C THR A 198 1.99 -12.72 18.71
N GLU A 199 2.94 -12.16 19.47
CA GLU A 199 4.37 -12.21 19.14
C GLU A 199 4.93 -13.63 19.28
N SER A 200 4.49 -14.41 20.27
CA SER A 200 4.93 -15.80 20.42
C SER A 200 4.43 -16.70 19.27
N VAL A 201 3.21 -16.45 18.80
CA VAL A 201 2.64 -17.14 17.62
C VAL A 201 3.41 -16.75 16.37
N ALA A 202 3.70 -15.46 16.19
CA ALA A 202 4.52 -14.98 15.08
C ALA A 202 5.94 -15.56 15.09
N LEU A 203 6.59 -15.60 16.25
CA LEU A 203 7.92 -16.19 16.40
C LEU A 203 7.93 -17.65 15.97
N LEU A 204 6.94 -18.44 16.41
CA LEU A 204 6.86 -19.85 16.05
C LEU A 204 6.68 -20.01 14.53
N LEU A 205 5.75 -19.25 13.94
CA LEU A 205 5.48 -19.31 12.50
C LEU A 205 6.72 -18.97 11.68
N CYS A 206 7.46 -17.93 12.05
CA CYS A 206 8.67 -17.51 11.33
C CYS A 206 9.90 -18.40 11.57
N GLN A 207 9.96 -19.12 12.70
CA GLN A 207 11.09 -20.03 12.99
C GLN A 207 11.08 -21.25 12.10
N SER A 208 9.90 -21.81 11.81
CA SER A 208 9.79 -22.99 10.96
C SER A 208 9.90 -22.64 9.48
N GLU A 209 9.26 -21.56 9.04
CA GLU A 209 9.06 -21.24 7.63
C GLU A 209 8.85 -19.72 7.47
N PRO A 210 9.07 -19.11 6.29
CA PRO A 210 8.78 -17.70 6.04
C PRO A 210 7.27 -17.42 5.90
N VAL A 211 6.47 -17.93 6.82
CA VAL A 211 5.00 -17.89 6.79
C VAL A 211 4.49 -16.45 6.84
N LEU A 212 5.15 -15.58 7.60
CA LEU A 212 4.80 -14.17 7.73
C LEU A 212 5.69 -13.35 6.79
N ASN A 213 5.08 -12.80 5.75
CA ASN A 213 5.73 -11.92 4.78
C ASN A 213 5.10 -10.52 4.85
N ASP A 214 5.93 -9.47 4.90
CA ASP A 214 5.48 -8.07 4.94
C ASP A 214 5.15 -7.52 3.54
N GLY A 215 5.31 -8.35 2.51
CA GLY A 215 5.01 -8.05 1.13
C GLY A 215 6.01 -7.14 0.43
N LYS A 216 7.15 -6.89 1.07
CA LYS A 216 8.32 -6.32 0.40
C LYS A 216 9.06 -7.45 -0.28
N GLY A 217 8.54 -7.83 -1.44
CA GLY A 217 8.99 -8.96 -2.25
C GLY A 217 10.47 -8.85 -2.62
N GLY A 218 11.20 -9.86 -2.20
CA GLY A 218 12.46 -10.33 -2.75
C GLY A 218 12.70 -11.70 -2.13
N ASP A 219 13.01 -12.70 -2.95
CA ASP A 219 13.52 -14.01 -2.52
C ASP A 219 14.94 -13.84 -1.96
N ASP A 220 15.04 -13.00 -0.92
CA ASP A 220 16.29 -12.62 -0.29
C ASP A 220 16.15 -12.94 1.19
N ASP A 221 17.07 -13.74 1.71
CA ASP A 221 17.12 -14.17 3.10
C ASP A 221 17.12 -12.96 4.06
N SER A 222 17.53 -11.80 3.55
CA SER A 222 17.43 -10.47 4.14
C SER A 222 16.01 -10.05 4.56
N SER A 223 14.98 -10.25 3.71
CA SER A 223 13.60 -9.89 4.03
C SER A 223 13.03 -10.76 5.14
N ARG A 224 13.35 -12.06 5.11
CA ARG A 224 12.99 -13.01 6.16
C ARG A 224 13.61 -12.64 7.50
N GLU A 225 14.91 -12.33 7.51
CA GLU A 225 15.60 -11.92 8.73
C GLU A 225 15.07 -10.56 9.24
N ALA A 226 14.67 -9.65 8.36
CA ALA A 226 14.05 -8.38 8.75
C ALA A 226 12.71 -8.58 9.46
N VAL A 227 11.84 -9.44 8.93
CA VAL A 227 10.58 -9.82 9.59
C VAL A 227 10.84 -10.49 10.92
N MET A 228 11.73 -11.50 10.95
CA MET A 228 12.14 -12.20 12.18
C MET A 228 12.71 -11.25 13.23
N ALA A 229 13.59 -10.33 12.85
CA ALA A 229 14.15 -9.33 13.74
C ALA A 229 13.07 -8.38 14.27
N GLY A 230 12.10 -7.98 13.43
CA GLY A 230 10.93 -7.20 13.84
C GLY A 230 10.09 -7.92 14.89
N VAL A 231 9.77 -9.19 14.66
CA VAL A 231 9.01 -10.02 15.60
C VAL A 231 9.79 -10.22 16.90
N ARG A 232 11.10 -10.50 16.84
CA ARG A 232 11.97 -10.62 18.01
C ARG A 232 12.00 -9.34 18.85
N ARG A 233 12.12 -8.17 18.20
CA ARG A 233 12.07 -6.87 18.88
C ARG A 233 10.75 -6.67 19.61
N GLN A 234 9.61 -6.89 18.95
CA GLN A 234 8.29 -6.76 19.57
C GLN A 234 8.10 -7.72 20.75
N PHE A 235 8.62 -8.95 20.64
CA PHE A 235 8.58 -9.90 21.74
C PHE A 235 9.38 -9.40 22.95
N ILE A 236 10.60 -8.88 22.72
CA ILE A 236 11.44 -8.33 23.80
C ILE A 236 10.78 -7.11 24.44
N GLU A 237 10.31 -6.14 23.64
CA GLU A 237 9.60 -4.95 24.13
C GLU A 237 8.41 -5.32 25.01
N ARG A 238 7.64 -6.33 24.60
CA ARG A 238 6.50 -6.81 25.39
C ARG A 238 6.94 -7.44 26.70
N VAL A 239 7.98 -8.27 26.69
CA VAL A 239 8.52 -8.90 27.91
C VAL A 239 9.06 -7.85 28.87
N VAL A 240 9.72 -6.80 28.37
CA VAL A 240 10.21 -5.68 29.19
C VAL A 240 9.04 -4.94 29.84
N ARG A 241 8.02 -4.55 29.07
CA ARG A 241 6.82 -3.89 29.60
C ARG A 241 6.13 -4.72 30.70
N ASP A 242 5.96 -6.02 30.45
CA ASP A 242 5.38 -6.96 31.42
C ASP A 242 6.19 -7.09 32.74
N HIS A 243 7.47 -6.72 32.75
CA HIS A 243 8.29 -6.66 33.97
C HIS A 243 8.17 -5.28 34.64
N GLU A 244 8.23 -4.19 33.86
CA GLU A 244 8.07 -2.82 34.39
C GLU A 244 6.71 -2.64 35.10
N ASP A 245 5.64 -3.22 34.57
CA ASP A 245 4.31 -3.16 35.19
C ASP A 245 4.24 -3.93 36.52
N LYS A 246 5.08 -4.96 36.73
CA LYS A 246 5.09 -5.75 37.98
C LYS A 246 5.89 -5.10 39.10
N ASP A 247 6.96 -4.41 38.76
CA ASP A 247 7.78 -3.72 39.75
C ASP A 247 7.04 -2.51 40.34
N ASN A 248 6.05 -1.96 39.63
CA ASN A 248 5.23 -0.83 40.07
C ASN A 248 4.07 -1.21 41.02
N ASP A 249 3.71 -2.49 41.09
CA ASP A 249 2.61 -3.00 41.93
C ASP A 249 3.08 -3.49 43.32
N ASP A 250 4.39 -3.62 43.56
CA ASP A 250 4.96 -4.17 44.81
C ASP A 250 5.29 -3.10 45.88
N ASP A 251 5.21 -1.80 45.56
CA ASP A 251 5.46 -0.70 46.52
C ASP A 251 4.24 -0.38 47.43
N GLY A 252 3.22 -1.23 47.40
CA GLY A 252 1.89 -0.93 47.93
C GLY A 252 1.54 -1.49 49.31
N TYR A 253 2.41 -2.19 50.05
CA TYR A 253 2.06 -2.63 51.42
C TYR A 253 3.28 -2.78 52.33
N ASN A 254 3.67 -1.69 53.00
CA ASN A 254 4.23 -1.81 54.34
C ASN A 254 3.89 -0.57 55.18
N SER A 255 2.80 -0.68 55.93
CA SER A 255 2.55 0.17 57.09
C SER A 255 2.02 -0.72 58.19
N ASP A 256 2.93 -1.09 59.09
CA ASP A 256 2.64 -1.44 60.48
C ASP A 256 3.65 -0.68 61.36
#